data_AF-A0A9E1IEH4-F1
#
_entry.id   AF-A0A9E1IEH4-F1
#
_cell.length_a   1.000
_cell.length_b   1.000
_cell.length_c   1.000
_cell.angle_alpha   90.00
_cell.angle_beta   90.00
_cell.angle_gamma   90.00
#
_symmetry.space_group_name_H-M   'P 1'
#
loop_
_entity.id
_entity.type
_entity.pdbx_description
1 polymer ?
#
loop_
_entity_poly.entity_id
_entity_poly.type
_entity_poly.pdbx_seq_one_letter_code
_entity_poly.pdbx_strand_id
1 'polypeptide(L)'
;MNCLFSALILAIAIARAQNPEEEEPLLEDDDLEFDLPEAIPDDAEENGGEDKAFQFDVDEDDDSMEDFSNVPSPTSAPSPSAHNVTSPAAQGPLTLDFVGKQPLDDNYPLQIIATERDAVVIELPVLVARSRVGVTDGFQLIGIVFVGEDKVTEIRQMFLPQSIAEFGPTVAFLKALVPVNEAKGQVAIVVKQAALDGSGTKMLFARGTHYSLN
;
A
#
# COMPACT_ATOMS: atom_id res chain seq x y z
N MET A 1 -23.98 -8.45 24.09
CA MET A 1 -22.96 -8.81 25.10
C MET A 1 -21.63 -9.05 24.37
N ASN A 2 -21.01 -8.04 23.75
CA ASN A 2 -19.92 -8.23 22.79
C ASN A 2 -18.61 -7.46 23.12
N CYS A 3 -18.46 -6.88 24.30
CA CYS A 3 -17.26 -6.08 24.64
C CYS A 3 -16.04 -6.90 25.11
N LEU A 4 -16.16 -8.21 25.32
CA LEU A 4 -15.07 -9.02 25.90
C LEU A 4 -14.10 -9.63 24.88
N PHE A 5 -14.49 -9.77 23.61
CA PHE A 5 -13.63 -10.43 22.59
C PHE A 5 -12.64 -9.47 21.91
N SER A 6 -12.93 -8.18 21.85
CA SER A 6 -12.02 -7.18 21.26
C SER A 6 -10.73 -6.98 22.08
N ALA A 7 -10.79 -7.22 23.39
CA ALA A 7 -9.63 -7.13 24.28
C ALA A 7 -8.66 -8.31 24.11
N LEU A 8 -9.16 -9.48 23.69
CA LEU A 8 -8.34 -10.70 23.58
C LEU A 8 -7.41 -10.65 22.34
N ILE A 9 -7.88 -10.10 21.22
CA ILE A 9 -7.07 -9.96 20.00
C ILE A 9 -5.97 -8.91 20.22
N LEU A 10 -6.26 -7.82 20.94
CA LEU A 10 -5.26 -6.83 21.32
C LEU A 10 -4.21 -7.43 22.28
N ALA A 11 -4.62 -8.32 23.20
CA ALA A 11 -3.70 -9.01 24.09
C ALA A 11 -2.77 -9.99 23.36
N ILE A 12 -3.24 -10.70 22.33
CA ILE A 12 -2.41 -11.65 21.55
C ILE A 12 -1.41 -10.89 20.66
N ALA A 13 -1.82 -9.78 20.04
CA ALA A 13 -0.92 -8.94 19.25
C ALA A 13 0.17 -8.26 20.12
N ILE A 14 -0.18 -7.84 21.34
CA ILE A 14 0.79 -7.28 22.30
C ILE A 14 1.70 -8.37 22.87
N ALA A 15 1.18 -9.56 23.20
CA ALA A 15 1.99 -10.67 23.72
C ALA A 15 3.01 -11.17 22.70
N ARG A 16 2.70 -11.13 21.40
CA ARG A 16 3.64 -11.53 20.34
C ARG A 16 4.67 -10.45 19.98
N ALA A 17 4.45 -9.20 20.38
CA ALA A 17 5.40 -8.09 20.17
C ALA A 17 6.37 -7.87 21.34
N GLN A 18 6.13 -8.50 22.50
CA GLN A 18 6.97 -8.38 23.70
C GLN A 18 7.89 -9.57 23.97
N ASN A 19 8.02 -10.53 23.04
CA ASN A 19 9.01 -11.59 23.15
C ASN A 19 10.10 -11.46 22.06
N PRO A 20 11.03 -10.49 22.18
CA PRO A 20 12.12 -10.31 21.22
C PRO A 20 13.34 -11.21 21.45
N GLU A 21 13.38 -12.08 22.47
CA GLU A 21 14.61 -12.82 22.83
C GLU A 21 14.29 -14.23 23.37
N GLU A 22 13.83 -15.13 22.51
CA GLU A 22 14.33 -16.51 22.59
C GLU A 22 15.41 -16.62 21.53
N GLU A 23 16.65 -16.45 21.97
CA GLU A 23 17.83 -16.93 21.27
C GLU A 23 17.58 -18.39 20.89
N GLU A 24 17.25 -18.64 19.62
CA GLU A 24 17.41 -19.98 19.10
C GLU A 24 18.90 -20.32 19.23
N PRO A 25 19.25 -21.47 19.85
CA PRO A 25 20.63 -21.90 19.89
C PRO A 25 21.13 -22.00 18.45
N LEU A 26 22.18 -21.23 18.17
CA LEU A 26 23.07 -21.44 17.04
C LEU A 26 23.31 -22.93 16.89
N LEU A 27 22.67 -23.54 15.88
CA LEU A 27 23.15 -24.80 15.35
C LEU A 27 24.49 -24.47 14.70
N GLU A 28 25.54 -24.60 15.50
CA GLU A 28 26.90 -24.90 15.04
C GLU A 28 26.86 -26.26 14.34
N ASP A 29 26.23 -26.31 13.17
CA ASP A 29 26.50 -27.35 12.19
C ASP A 29 27.74 -26.90 11.42
N ASP A 30 28.88 -27.21 12.04
CA ASP A 30 30.12 -27.55 11.35
C ASP A 30 29.79 -28.45 10.13
N ASP A 31 30.49 -28.17 9.02
CA ASP A 31 30.69 -29.09 7.89
C ASP A 31 29.60 -29.22 6.81
N LEU A 32 28.95 -28.13 6.40
CA LEU A 32 28.39 -28.06 5.03
C LEU A 32 29.42 -27.46 4.07
N GLU A 33 30.36 -28.31 3.63
CA GLU A 33 31.11 -28.14 2.39
C GLU A 33 30.11 -27.97 1.23
N PHE A 34 29.78 -26.71 0.93
CA PHE A 34 29.05 -26.36 -0.28
C PHE A 34 30.04 -26.46 -1.44
N ASP A 35 30.07 -27.64 -2.06
CA ASP A 35 30.85 -27.96 -3.25
C ASP A 35 30.35 -27.08 -4.41
N LEU A 36 30.93 -25.88 -4.51
CA LEU A 36 30.74 -24.95 -5.61
C LEU A 36 31.20 -25.67 -6.88
N PRO A 37 30.34 -25.89 -7.89
CA PRO A 37 30.82 -26.38 -9.17
C PRO A 37 31.83 -25.38 -9.73
N GLU A 38 33.08 -25.82 -9.81
CA GLU A 38 34.16 -25.14 -10.50
C GLU A 38 33.78 -24.89 -11.96
N ALA A 39 34.16 -23.70 -12.43
CA ALA A 39 34.28 -23.29 -13.82
C ALA A 39 32.97 -23.13 -14.61
N ILE A 40 32.45 -21.89 -14.62
CA ILE A 40 31.78 -21.36 -15.80
C ILE A 40 32.88 -21.16 -16.87
N PRO A 41 32.79 -21.81 -18.05
CA PRO A 41 33.75 -21.60 -19.13
C PRO A 41 33.69 -20.14 -19.61
N ASP A 42 34.88 -19.56 -19.71
CA ASP A 42 35.17 -18.19 -20.13
C ASP A 42 35.10 -18.06 -21.66
N ASP A 43 33.96 -18.46 -22.25
CA ASP A 43 33.67 -18.29 -23.68
C ASP A 43 32.90 -16.98 -23.89
N ALA A 44 33.57 -15.87 -23.59
CA ALA A 44 33.20 -14.56 -24.10
C ALA A 44 33.61 -14.49 -25.58
N GLU A 45 32.81 -15.14 -26.45
CA GLU A 45 32.82 -14.77 -27.86
C GLU A 45 32.35 -13.32 -27.99
N GLU A 46 33.33 -12.48 -28.27
CA GLU A 46 33.28 -11.15 -28.85
C GLU A 46 32.32 -11.14 -30.05
N ASN A 47 31.02 -10.99 -29.79
CA ASN A 47 30.07 -10.60 -30.81
C ASN A 47 29.86 -9.09 -30.68
N GLY A 48 30.69 -8.37 -31.42
CA GLY A 48 30.50 -6.96 -31.75
C GLY A 48 29.15 -6.76 -32.42
N GLY A 49 28.11 -6.68 -31.62
CA GLY A 49 26.80 -6.18 -32.00
C GLY A 49 26.93 -4.68 -32.16
N GLU A 50 27.29 -4.29 -33.38
CA GLU A 50 27.31 -2.93 -33.87
C GLU A 50 26.15 -2.13 -33.29
N ASP A 51 26.50 -1.07 -32.57
CA ASP A 51 25.61 -0.01 -32.14
C ASP A 51 24.86 0.54 -33.36
N LYS A 52 23.74 -0.09 -33.70
CA LYS A 52 22.68 0.58 -34.43
C LYS A 52 22.05 1.53 -33.44
N ALA A 53 22.74 2.66 -33.27
CA ALA A 53 22.14 3.91 -32.90
C ALA A 53 20.81 4.00 -33.65
N PHE A 54 19.72 3.87 -32.90
CA PHE A 54 18.42 4.30 -33.37
C PHE A 54 18.54 5.82 -33.54
N GLN A 55 19.02 6.20 -34.71
CA GLN A 55 18.97 7.55 -35.21
C GLN A 55 17.49 7.79 -35.49
N PHE A 56 16.82 8.33 -34.48
CA PHE A 56 15.50 8.92 -34.65
C PHE A 56 15.75 10.12 -35.55
N ASP A 57 15.57 9.93 -36.87
CA ASP A 57 15.39 11.05 -37.79
C ASP A 57 14.09 11.71 -37.34
N VAL A 58 14.24 12.72 -36.49
CA VAL A 58 13.23 13.73 -36.24
C VAL A 58 13.14 14.48 -37.56
N ASP A 59 12.21 14.06 -38.41
CA ASP A 59 11.75 14.87 -39.53
C ASP A 59 11.21 16.18 -38.93
N GLU A 60 12.07 17.19 -38.90
CA GLU A 60 11.76 18.59 -38.61
C GLU A 60 10.93 19.16 -39.77
N ASP A 61 9.68 18.70 -39.93
CA ASP A 61 8.72 19.29 -40.85
C ASP A 61 7.29 18.88 -40.45
N ASP A 62 6.84 19.31 -39.26
CA ASP A 62 5.40 19.45 -39.03
C ASP A 62 5.09 20.61 -38.07
N ASP A 63 5.38 21.83 -38.54
CA ASP A 63 4.89 23.10 -38.00
C ASP A 63 3.39 23.32 -38.30
N SER A 64 2.57 22.26 -38.36
CA SER A 64 1.12 22.38 -38.34
C SER A 64 0.59 22.24 -36.90
N MET A 65 0.68 23.33 -36.14
CA MET A 65 -0.28 23.53 -35.05
C MET A 65 -1.67 23.63 -35.67
N GLU A 66 -2.35 22.49 -35.84
CA GLU A 66 -3.75 22.47 -36.24
C GLU A 66 -4.56 23.21 -35.16
N ASP A 67 -5.26 24.25 -35.61
CA ASP A 67 -6.14 25.07 -34.79
C ASP A 67 -7.35 24.23 -34.31
N PHE A 68 -7.24 23.66 -33.11
CA PHE A 68 -8.31 22.91 -32.44
C PHE A 68 -9.58 23.74 -32.16
N SER A 69 -9.60 25.03 -32.50
CA SER A 69 -10.80 25.88 -32.42
C SER A 69 -11.90 25.47 -33.39
N ASN A 70 -11.59 24.68 -34.42
CA ASN A 70 -12.50 24.45 -35.54
C ASN A 70 -12.81 22.96 -35.83
N VAL A 71 -12.72 22.10 -34.82
CA VAL A 71 -13.21 20.72 -34.93
C VAL A 71 -14.75 20.77 -34.96
N PRO A 72 -15.41 20.39 -36.08
CA PRO A 72 -16.87 20.30 -36.11
C PRO A 72 -17.31 19.28 -35.06
N SER A 73 -18.11 19.75 -34.11
CA SER A 73 -18.72 18.95 -33.04
C SER A 73 -19.16 17.59 -33.59
N PRO A 74 -18.71 16.45 -33.02
CA PRO A 74 -19.17 15.15 -33.47
C PRO A 74 -20.70 15.11 -33.38
N THR A 75 -21.32 14.96 -34.55
CA THR A 75 -22.74 14.68 -34.73
C THR A 75 -23.18 13.69 -33.66
N SER A 76 -24.11 14.13 -32.80
CA SER A 76 -24.57 13.40 -31.62
C SER A 76 -24.83 11.93 -31.95
N ALA A 77 -23.92 11.07 -31.51
CA ALA A 77 -24.18 9.65 -31.45
C ALA A 77 -25.42 9.43 -30.56
N PRO A 78 -26.34 8.54 -30.93
CA PRO A 78 -27.50 8.24 -30.11
C PRO A 78 -27.04 7.82 -28.72
N SER A 79 -27.45 8.59 -27.72
CA SER A 79 -27.14 8.37 -26.31
C SER A 79 -27.48 6.92 -25.97
N PRO A 80 -26.51 6.09 -25.53
CA PRO A 80 -26.80 4.73 -25.12
C PRO A 80 -27.81 4.81 -23.99
N SER A 81 -29.00 4.26 -24.24
CA SER A 81 -30.09 4.18 -23.28
C SER A 81 -29.55 3.73 -21.94
N ALA A 82 -29.62 4.62 -20.95
CA ALA A 82 -29.21 4.36 -19.59
C ALA A 82 -29.93 3.13 -19.07
N HIS A 83 -29.29 1.96 -19.18
CA HIS A 83 -29.57 0.87 -18.27
C HIS A 83 -29.24 1.42 -16.89
N ASN A 84 -30.29 1.61 -16.09
CA ASN A 84 -30.23 1.86 -14.67
C ASN A 84 -29.54 0.68 -13.98
N VAL A 85 -28.23 0.55 -14.19
CA VAL A 85 -27.36 -0.11 -13.24
C VAL A 85 -27.36 0.84 -12.07
N THR A 86 -28.12 0.49 -11.04
CA THR A 86 -28.10 1.15 -9.74
C THR A 86 -26.68 1.03 -9.21
N SER A 87 -25.82 1.96 -9.62
CA SER A 87 -24.48 2.08 -9.05
C SER A 87 -24.70 2.28 -7.56
N PRO A 88 -24.11 1.43 -6.69
CA PRO A 88 -24.23 1.61 -5.26
C PRO A 88 -23.84 3.06 -4.97
N ALA A 89 -24.73 3.79 -4.29
CA ALA A 89 -24.61 5.23 -4.09
C ALA A 89 -23.17 5.55 -3.71
N ALA A 90 -22.45 6.24 -4.60
CA ALA A 90 -21.11 6.70 -4.34
C ALA A 90 -21.19 7.52 -3.05
N GLN A 91 -20.71 6.95 -1.96
CA GLN A 91 -20.57 7.68 -0.71
C GLN A 91 -19.79 8.95 -1.06
N GLY A 92 -20.32 10.10 -0.65
CA GLY A 92 -19.70 11.39 -0.97
C GLY A 92 -18.23 11.44 -0.57
N PRO A 93 -17.48 12.47 -1.01
CA PRO A 93 -16.05 12.58 -0.72
C PRO A 93 -15.79 12.40 0.79
N LEU A 94 -14.80 11.55 1.12
CA LEU A 94 -14.45 11.25 2.50
C LEU A 94 -14.07 12.54 3.23
N THR A 95 -14.89 12.96 4.19
CA THR A 95 -14.62 14.17 4.99
C THR A 95 -13.66 13.83 6.13
N LEU A 96 -12.39 14.18 5.95
CA LEU A 96 -11.38 14.03 6.98
C LEU A 96 -11.36 15.27 7.87
N ASP A 97 -11.76 15.11 9.13
CA ASP A 97 -11.49 16.10 10.17
C ASP A 97 -10.05 15.92 10.69
N PHE A 98 -9.34 17.03 10.91
CA PHE A 98 -7.95 17.09 11.39
C PHE A 98 -7.82 17.74 12.77
N VAL A 99 -8.90 18.36 13.28
CA VAL A 99 -8.84 19.13 14.52
C VAL A 99 -8.63 18.20 15.72
N GLY A 100 -7.59 18.47 16.51
CA GLY A 100 -7.27 17.71 17.73
C GLY A 100 -6.61 16.34 17.51
N LYS A 101 -6.36 15.92 16.25
CA LYS A 101 -5.75 14.63 15.92
C LYS A 101 -4.22 14.70 15.90
N GLN A 102 -3.58 13.64 16.37
CA GLN A 102 -2.12 13.54 16.42
C GLN A 102 -1.57 12.75 15.22
N PRO A 103 -0.41 13.13 14.65
CA PRO A 103 0.23 12.34 13.61
C PRO A 103 0.52 10.90 14.07
N LEU A 104 0.39 9.95 13.16
CA LEU A 104 0.68 8.52 13.34
C LEU A 104 -0.12 7.82 14.45
N ASP A 105 -1.22 8.46 14.87
CA ASP A 105 -2.14 7.91 15.86
C ASP A 105 -3.40 7.32 15.20
N ASP A 106 -4.16 6.57 15.98
CA ASP A 106 -5.39 5.88 15.59
C ASP A 106 -6.58 6.87 15.50
N ASN A 107 -6.55 7.70 14.47
CA ASN A 107 -7.48 8.80 14.31
C ASN A 107 -8.71 8.48 13.47
N TYR A 108 -8.63 7.50 12.57
CA TYR A 108 -9.66 7.23 11.56
C TYR A 108 -10.06 5.75 11.55
N PRO A 109 -11.34 5.45 11.30
CA PRO A 109 -11.80 4.08 11.24
C PRO A 109 -11.28 3.38 9.97
N LEU A 110 -11.04 2.08 10.06
CA LEU A 110 -10.85 1.21 8.90
C LEU A 110 -12.17 1.07 8.15
N GLN A 111 -12.17 1.39 6.86
CA GLN A 111 -13.35 1.36 6.01
C GLN A 111 -13.29 0.21 5.01
N ILE A 112 -14.44 -0.36 4.69
CA ILE A 112 -14.62 -1.30 3.59
C ILE A 112 -15.23 -0.51 2.44
N ILE A 113 -14.48 -0.32 1.36
CA ILE A 113 -14.90 0.46 0.20
C ILE A 113 -15.75 -0.39 -0.74
N ALA A 114 -15.31 -1.62 -0.97
CA ALA A 114 -15.98 -2.55 -1.85
C ALA A 114 -15.86 -3.97 -1.31
N THR A 115 -16.87 -4.78 -1.63
CA THR A 115 -16.93 -6.20 -1.33
C THR A 115 -17.18 -6.93 -2.64
N GLU A 116 -16.27 -7.81 -3.01
CA GLU A 116 -16.41 -8.75 -4.12
C GLU A 116 -16.68 -10.16 -3.57
N ARG A 117 -16.87 -11.14 -4.45
CA ARG A 117 -17.27 -12.50 -4.05
C ARG A 117 -16.20 -13.22 -3.22
N ASP A 118 -14.94 -12.90 -3.45
CA ASP A 118 -13.76 -13.55 -2.88
C ASP A 118 -12.72 -12.53 -2.37
N ALA A 119 -13.06 -11.24 -2.36
CA ALA A 119 -12.15 -10.20 -1.92
C ALA A 119 -12.90 -9.02 -1.26
N VAL A 120 -12.20 -8.34 -0.35
CA VAL A 120 -12.68 -7.11 0.29
C VAL A 120 -11.65 -6.01 0.04
N VAL A 121 -12.10 -4.85 -0.43
CA VAL A 121 -11.26 -3.67 -0.57
C VAL A 121 -11.38 -2.84 0.70
N ILE A 122 -10.28 -2.77 1.45
CA ILE A 122 -10.19 -1.97 2.66
C ILE A 122 -9.39 -0.70 2.41
N GLU A 123 -9.71 0.35 3.18
CA GLU A 123 -8.96 1.59 3.20
C GLU A 123 -8.85 2.12 4.64
N LEU A 124 -7.62 2.45 5.04
CA LEU A 124 -7.35 3.13 6.29
C LEU A 124 -6.63 4.46 6.02
N PRO A 125 -7.28 5.60 6.30
CA PRO A 125 -6.61 6.89 6.34
C PRO A 125 -5.70 6.99 7.56
N VAL A 126 -4.46 7.43 7.37
CA VAL A 126 -3.49 7.67 8.44
C VAL A 126 -2.95 9.10 8.32
N LEU A 127 -3.08 9.88 9.38
CA LEU A 127 -2.48 11.22 9.44
C LEU A 127 -0.97 11.07 9.61
N VAL A 128 -0.20 11.34 8.56
CA VAL A 128 1.26 11.16 8.54
C VAL A 128 1.95 12.30 9.29
N ALA A 129 1.55 13.53 8.98
CA ALA A 129 2.11 14.74 9.56
C ALA A 129 1.10 15.89 9.48
N ARG A 130 1.20 16.86 10.40
CA ARG A 130 0.42 18.11 10.34
C ARG A 130 1.11 19.22 9.55
N SER A 131 2.43 19.12 9.45
CA SER A 131 3.31 19.97 8.65
C SER A 131 4.64 19.22 8.49
N ARG A 132 5.50 19.68 7.58
CA ARG A 132 6.86 19.14 7.42
C ARG A 132 7.74 19.33 8.67
N VAL A 133 7.38 20.26 9.56
CA VAL A 133 8.14 20.57 10.78
C VAL A 133 8.13 19.34 11.70
N GLY A 134 9.29 18.70 11.85
CA GLY A 134 9.48 17.51 12.67
C GLY A 134 9.70 16.21 11.90
N VAL A 135 9.69 16.22 10.56
CA VAL A 135 10.09 15.06 9.75
C VAL A 135 11.36 15.40 8.97
N THR A 136 12.51 14.99 9.51
CA THR A 136 13.84 15.27 8.95
C THR A 136 14.38 14.15 8.08
N ASP A 137 14.25 12.91 8.55
CA ASP A 137 14.98 11.78 7.97
C ASP A 137 14.10 10.87 7.10
N GLY A 138 12.83 11.21 6.92
CA GLY A 138 11.83 10.36 6.26
C GLY A 138 11.57 9.06 7.03
N PHE A 139 10.58 8.29 6.60
CA PHE A 139 10.24 7.00 7.21
C PHE A 139 9.42 6.14 6.27
N GLN A 140 9.31 4.85 6.59
CA GLN A 140 8.38 3.93 5.95
C GLN A 140 7.17 3.70 6.85
N LEU A 141 5.97 3.82 6.30
CA LEU A 141 4.73 3.38 6.91
C LEU A 141 4.40 1.99 6.38
N ILE A 142 4.26 1.03 7.29
CA ILE A 142 4.02 -0.38 6.97
C ILE A 142 2.65 -0.77 7.50
N GLY A 143 1.70 -1.09 6.62
CA GLY A 143 0.39 -1.62 6.96
C GLY A 143 0.36 -3.13 6.74
N ILE A 144 0.32 -3.92 7.80
CA ILE A 144 0.20 -5.38 7.72
C ILE A 144 -1.27 -5.75 7.88
N VAL A 145 -1.84 -6.40 6.87
CA VAL A 145 -3.24 -6.79 6.86
C VAL A 145 -3.39 -8.25 7.25
N PHE A 146 -4.29 -8.50 8.20
CA PHE A 146 -4.64 -9.80 8.73
C PHE A 146 -6.12 -10.10 8.46
N VAL A 147 -6.43 -11.36 8.14
CA VAL A 147 -7.80 -11.89 8.11
C VAL A 147 -7.85 -13.02 9.12
N GLY A 148 -8.62 -12.83 10.19
CA GLY A 148 -8.50 -13.71 11.35
C GLY A 148 -7.10 -13.64 11.96
N GLU A 149 -6.37 -14.75 11.97
CA GLU A 149 -5.00 -14.86 12.50
C GLU A 149 -3.92 -14.83 11.39
N ASP A 150 -4.34 -14.92 10.12
CA ASP A 150 -3.43 -15.06 9.00
C ASP A 150 -3.02 -13.70 8.43
N LYS A 151 -1.71 -13.52 8.23
CA LYS A 151 -1.17 -12.37 7.50
C LYS A 151 -1.45 -12.57 6.01
N VAL A 152 -2.26 -11.69 5.42
CA VAL A 152 -2.66 -11.80 4.01
C VAL A 152 -1.79 -10.93 3.12
N THR A 153 -1.56 -9.68 3.51
CA THR A 153 -0.78 -8.75 2.69
C THR A 153 -0.04 -7.71 3.53
N GLU A 154 0.94 -7.06 2.93
CA GLU A 154 1.73 -6.01 3.53
C GLU A 154 1.85 -4.84 2.56
N ILE A 155 1.49 -3.65 3.05
CA ILE A 155 1.55 -2.39 2.32
C ILE A 155 2.76 -1.63 2.86
N ARG A 156 3.67 -1.19 1.99
CA ARG A 156 4.76 -0.29 2.37
C ARG A 156 4.64 1.02 1.61
N GLN A 157 4.66 2.13 2.33
CA GLN A 157 4.66 3.47 1.76
C GLN A 157 5.83 4.26 2.34
N MET A 158 6.67 4.79 1.46
CA MET A 158 7.82 5.60 1.83
C MET A 158 7.43 7.07 1.86
N PHE A 159 7.72 7.75 2.96
CA PHE A 159 7.52 9.19 3.13
C PHE A 159 8.87 9.87 3.25
N LEU A 160 9.21 10.68 2.25
CA LEU A 160 10.39 11.54 2.27
C LEU A 160 9.97 12.93 2.78
N PRO A 161 10.88 13.72 3.39
CA PRO A 161 10.56 15.07 3.84
C PRO A 161 9.92 15.93 2.73
N GLN A 162 10.40 15.75 1.50
CA GLN A 162 9.89 16.44 0.31
C GLN A 162 8.48 16.00 -0.13
N SER A 163 8.04 14.78 0.21
CA SER A 163 6.68 14.31 -0.09
C SER A 163 5.64 14.78 0.93
N ILE A 164 6.08 15.40 2.04
CA ILE A 164 5.21 15.95 3.07
C ILE A 164 4.94 17.42 2.75
N ALA A 165 3.67 17.82 2.87
CA ALA A 165 3.25 19.20 2.66
C ALA A 165 3.97 20.14 3.66
N GLU A 166 4.53 21.22 3.15
CA GLU A 166 5.20 22.23 3.97
C GLU A 166 4.20 22.92 4.90
N PHE A 167 3.07 23.33 4.34
CA PHE A 167 1.98 24.00 5.03
C PHE A 167 0.67 23.22 4.87
N GLY A 168 0.48 22.18 5.69
CA GLY A 168 -0.78 21.45 5.74
C GLY A 168 -0.64 20.00 6.21
N PRO A 169 -1.77 19.35 6.58
CA PRO A 169 -1.76 17.95 6.96
C PRO A 169 -1.48 17.07 5.74
N THR A 170 -0.67 16.04 5.93
CA THR A 170 -0.42 15.00 4.95
C THR A 170 -1.10 13.72 5.44
N VAL A 171 -1.94 13.13 4.58
CA VAL A 171 -2.67 11.89 4.88
C VAL A 171 -2.24 10.81 3.92
N ALA A 172 -1.94 9.64 4.46
CA ALA A 172 -1.69 8.42 3.72
C ALA A 172 -2.96 7.58 3.69
N PHE A 173 -3.27 7.00 2.55
CA PHE A 173 -4.35 6.03 2.43
C PHE A 173 -3.73 4.65 2.25
N LEU A 174 -3.82 3.82 3.28
CA LEU A 174 -3.43 2.42 3.21
C LEU A 174 -4.59 1.65 2.62
N LYS A 175 -4.50 1.35 1.32
CA LYS A 175 -5.52 0.64 0.56
C LYS A 175 -5.01 -0.75 0.17
N ALA A 176 -5.82 -1.76 0.40
CA ALA A 176 -5.53 -3.13 0.00
C ALA A 176 -6.78 -3.86 -0.49
N LEU A 177 -6.58 -4.71 -1.50
CA LEU A 177 -7.52 -5.75 -1.88
C LEU A 177 -7.11 -7.01 -1.11
N VAL A 178 -8.02 -7.50 -0.28
CA VAL A 178 -7.76 -8.58 0.67
C VAL A 178 -8.58 -9.79 0.23
N PRO A 179 -7.95 -10.87 -0.26
CA PRO A 179 -8.67 -12.10 -0.56
C PRO A 179 -9.26 -12.69 0.73
N VAL A 180 -10.51 -13.13 0.66
CA VAL A 180 -11.25 -13.72 1.78
C VAL A 180 -11.93 -15.02 1.35
N ASN A 181 -11.77 -16.06 2.18
CA ASN A 181 -12.37 -17.37 1.90
C ASN A 181 -13.77 -17.52 2.52
N GLU A 182 -14.06 -16.74 3.56
CA GLU A 182 -15.30 -16.84 4.33
C GLU A 182 -16.26 -15.70 3.96
N ALA A 183 -17.56 -16.00 3.95
CA ALA A 183 -18.58 -14.98 3.66
C ALA A 183 -18.68 -13.90 4.75
N LYS A 184 -18.20 -14.17 5.97
CA LYS A 184 -18.19 -13.24 7.09
C LYS A 184 -16.93 -13.45 7.89
N GLY A 185 -16.31 -12.36 8.33
CA GLY A 185 -15.11 -12.45 9.15
C GLY A 185 -14.68 -11.10 9.66
N GLN A 186 -13.43 -11.04 10.14
CA GLN A 186 -12.80 -9.80 10.59
C GLN A 186 -11.52 -9.58 9.78
N VAL A 187 -11.34 -8.34 9.30
CA VAL A 187 -10.08 -7.88 8.74
C VAL A 187 -9.46 -6.90 9.73
N ALA A 188 -8.17 -7.07 10.00
CA ALA A 188 -7.39 -6.15 10.82
C ALA A 188 -6.19 -5.62 10.04
N ILE A 189 -5.82 -4.38 10.32
CA ILE A 189 -4.58 -3.77 9.83
C ILE A 189 -3.75 -3.33 11.03
N VAL A 190 -2.50 -3.77 11.06
CA VAL A 190 -1.48 -3.34 12.02
C VAL A 190 -0.58 -2.34 11.32
N VAL A 191 -0.55 -1.12 11.84
CA VAL A 191 0.26 -0.04 11.30
C VAL A 191 1.56 0.06 12.08
N LYS A 192 2.68 0.01 11.37
CA LYS A 192 4.03 0.15 11.89
C LYS A 192 4.75 1.29 11.18
N GLN A 193 5.72 1.88 11.87
CA GLN A 193 6.66 2.83 11.31
C GLN A 193 8.05 2.21 11.35
N ALA A 194 8.80 2.33 10.26
CA ALA A 194 10.22 1.96 10.21
C ALA A 194 11.03 3.14 9.67
N ALA A 195 12.34 3.14 9.92
CA ALA A 195 13.23 4.08 9.25
C ALA A 195 13.31 3.79 7.74
N LEU A 196 13.91 4.69 6.95
CA LEU A 196 13.99 4.54 5.49
C LEU A 196 14.75 3.30 5.04
N ASP A 197 15.70 2.84 5.84
CA ASP A 197 16.45 1.58 5.68
C ASP A 197 15.63 0.34 6.04
N GLY A 198 14.41 0.51 6.58
CA GLY A 198 13.55 -0.56 7.09
C GLY A 198 13.89 -1.03 8.51
N SER A 199 14.89 -0.43 9.17
CA SER A 199 15.25 -0.77 10.54
C SER A 199 14.33 -0.08 11.56
N GLY A 200 14.45 -0.46 12.83
CA GLY A 200 13.75 0.23 13.93
C GLY A 200 12.23 0.17 13.82
N THR A 201 11.67 -0.96 13.38
CA THR A 201 10.22 -1.10 13.21
C THR A 201 9.49 -0.93 14.54
N LYS A 202 8.71 0.14 14.65
CA LYS A 202 7.87 0.47 15.79
C LYS A 202 6.40 0.26 15.45
N MET A 203 5.69 -0.53 16.25
CA MET A 203 4.24 -0.64 16.13
C MET A 203 3.58 0.67 16.59
N LEU A 204 2.71 1.22 15.76
CA LEU A 204 1.95 2.44 16.07
C LEU A 204 0.60 2.08 16.69
N PHE A 205 -0.25 1.42 15.92
CA PHE A 205 -1.58 1.00 16.35
C PHE A 205 -2.11 -0.16 15.49
N ALA A 206 -3.21 -0.77 15.92
CA ALA A 206 -3.91 -1.81 15.18
C ALA A 206 -5.40 -1.52 15.13
N ARG A 207 -6.03 -1.75 13.97
CA ARG A 207 -7.46 -1.53 13.76
C ARG A 207 -8.08 -2.71 13.06
N GLY A 208 -9.24 -3.14 13.54
CA GLY A 208 -10.03 -4.21 12.93
C GLY A 208 -11.45 -3.77 12.61
N THR A 209 -12.01 -4.33 11.55
CA THR A 209 -13.41 -4.17 11.16
C THR A 209 -13.98 -5.51 10.72
N HIS A 210 -15.28 -5.70 10.92
CA HIS A 210 -15.97 -6.90 10.46
C HIS A 210 -16.44 -6.70 9.02
N TYR A 211 -16.34 -7.75 8.21
CA TYR A 211 -16.87 -7.77 6.85
C TYR A 211 -17.96 -8.82 6.70
N SER A 212 -18.87 -8.57 5.76
CA SER A 212 -19.87 -9.52 5.30
C SER A 212 -19.95 -9.39 3.79
N LEU A 213 -19.73 -10.49 3.08
CA LEU A 213 -19.95 -10.58 1.64
C LEU A 213 -21.46 -10.74 1.39
N ASN A 214 -21.94 -10.13 0.31
CA ASN A 214 -23.33 -10.23 -0.15
C ASN A 214 -23.46 -11.27 -1.25
#